data_AF-A0ABD3G7U7-F1
#
_entry.id   AF-A0ABD3G7U7-F1
#
_cell.length_a   1.000
_cell.length_b   1.000
_cell.length_c   1.000
_cell.angle_alpha   90.00
_cell.angle_beta   90.00
_cell.angle_gamma   90.00
#
_symmetry.space_group_name_H-M   'P 1'
#
loop_
_entity.id
_entity.type
_entity.pdbx_description
1 polymer ?
#
loop_
_entity_poly.entity_id
_entity_poly.type
_entity_poly.pdbx_seq_one_letter_code
_entity_poly.pdbx_strand_id
1 'polypeptide(L)'
;MSGHEAMSGHKAPKANIASRWRELQGANNWEGLLSPLDLDLRREILSVDPEEIKRLGRRNIIVAWRGTTTEVEWQEDSLTSQIQPTSVNGTPVPDNIRVWRGFWEAFADFHPRKSVFGIKGSAGKQATQEVKRLVEKYADEEMSITCLGHSLGGALATYCAYQIAEDEFNITPSGTTIPVTAFVFGSPRVGNIAFRERFETLGVKVLRIVVKQDIVNCFPIGEEEDGNSLTDLVKAAVEQALEKNAISDPLGFYIGRLNEATLSDEYIHVGVALSLDITKSPYLKPPGKVDLDSMEYLYKPHYLIAYLHLVNGIFGGADDDDLNKPFKPVVIRDLAPLNKDYDLLEEPYAKHVPAKWWVPQRNHGLELNKEGFWVFPNVHGNLRKPNPDFD
;
A
#
# COMPACT_ATOMS: atom_id res chain seq x y z
N MET A 1 47.71 -20.34 8.13
CA MET A 1 47.16 -20.28 6.76
C MET A 1 45.66 -20.13 6.89
N SER A 2 45.19 -18.89 6.96
CA SER A 2 43.79 -18.50 7.11
C SER A 2 43.31 -17.91 5.79
N GLY A 3 42.45 -18.66 5.09
CA GLY A 3 41.80 -18.19 3.86
C GLY A 3 40.65 -17.25 4.20
N HIS A 4 40.92 -15.95 4.14
CA HIS A 4 39.89 -14.94 3.92
C HIS A 4 39.87 -14.62 2.42
N GLU A 5 39.13 -15.43 1.66
CA GLU A 5 38.66 -14.98 0.34
C GLU A 5 37.44 -14.10 0.58
N ALA A 6 37.63 -12.80 0.36
CA ALA A 6 36.55 -11.84 0.21
C ALA A 6 35.67 -12.31 -0.96
N MET A 7 34.45 -12.75 -0.67
CA MET A 7 33.43 -12.99 -1.68
C MET A 7 33.04 -11.64 -2.30
N SER A 8 33.74 -11.25 -3.36
CA SER A 8 33.31 -10.19 -4.26
C SER A 8 32.01 -10.63 -4.92
N GLY A 9 30.91 -9.99 -4.53
CA GLY A 9 29.58 -10.24 -5.07
C GLY A 9 29.58 -10.16 -6.60
N HIS A 10 29.23 -11.26 -7.24
CA HIS A 10 29.00 -11.33 -8.67
C HIS A 10 27.82 -10.41 -9.03
N LYS A 11 28.12 -9.19 -9.49
CA LYS A 11 27.14 -8.33 -10.16
C LYS A 11 26.86 -8.95 -11.52
N ALA A 12 25.70 -9.58 -11.68
CA ALA A 12 25.15 -9.89 -13.00
C ALA A 12 25.16 -8.60 -13.86
N PRO A 13 25.34 -8.68 -15.19
CA PRO A 13 25.31 -7.50 -16.05
C PRO A 13 23.94 -6.85 -15.89
N LYS A 14 23.87 -5.71 -15.20
CA LYS A 14 22.60 -5.02 -14.98
C LYS A 14 22.20 -4.41 -16.33
N ALA A 15 21.19 -4.98 -16.99
CA ALA A 15 20.55 -4.33 -18.13
C ALA A 15 20.17 -2.88 -17.73
N ASN A 16 20.13 -1.98 -18.71
CA ASN A 16 19.82 -0.58 -18.45
C ASN A 16 18.34 -0.47 -18.04
N ILE A 17 18.05 -0.50 -16.74
CA ILE A 17 16.68 -0.40 -16.19
C ILE A 17 15.94 0.83 -16.74
N ALA A 18 16.67 1.91 -17.07
CA ALA A 18 16.11 3.07 -17.75
C ALA A 18 15.48 2.74 -19.11
N SER A 19 16.00 1.82 -19.92
CA SER A 19 15.37 1.49 -21.20
C SER A 19 14.08 0.68 -21.06
N ARG A 20 13.82 0.11 -19.87
CA ARG A 20 12.65 -0.73 -19.57
C ARG A 20 11.63 -0.02 -18.67
N TRP A 21 11.84 1.24 -18.28
CA TRP A 21 11.04 1.89 -17.24
C TRP A 21 9.53 1.85 -17.55
N ARG A 22 9.13 2.01 -18.82
CA ARG A 22 7.71 1.97 -19.24
C ARG A 22 7.09 0.58 -19.04
N GLU A 23 7.82 -0.46 -19.39
CA GLU A 23 7.44 -1.85 -19.16
C GLU A 23 7.29 -2.12 -17.65
N LEU A 24 8.27 -1.68 -16.84
CA LEU A 24 8.24 -1.83 -15.37
C LEU A 24 7.12 -1.01 -14.71
N GLN A 25 6.67 0.07 -15.33
CA GLN A 25 5.53 0.89 -14.91
C GLN A 25 4.19 0.40 -15.49
N GLY A 26 4.16 -0.78 -16.11
CA GLY A 26 2.92 -1.46 -16.47
C GLY A 26 2.38 -1.15 -17.87
N ALA A 27 3.20 -0.66 -18.80
CA ALA A 27 2.77 -0.38 -20.18
C ALA A 27 2.03 -1.58 -20.81
N ASN A 28 2.49 -2.81 -20.54
CA ASN A 28 1.86 -4.06 -20.96
C ASN A 28 1.26 -4.85 -19.79
N ASN A 29 0.69 -4.17 -18.79
CA ASN A 29 0.05 -4.80 -17.62
C ASN A 29 0.93 -5.84 -16.90
N TRP A 30 2.26 -5.64 -16.93
CA TRP A 30 3.26 -6.55 -16.36
C TRP A 30 3.20 -8.00 -16.89
N GLU A 31 2.66 -8.20 -18.09
CA GLU A 31 2.63 -9.51 -18.75
C GLU A 31 4.06 -10.10 -18.84
N GLY A 32 4.21 -11.34 -18.38
CA GLY A 32 5.51 -12.03 -18.35
C GLY A 32 6.50 -11.55 -17.27
N LEU A 33 6.13 -10.58 -16.42
CA LEU A 33 7.02 -10.03 -15.37
C LEU A 33 6.70 -10.49 -13.95
N LEU A 34 5.55 -11.14 -13.73
CA LEU A 34 5.06 -11.50 -12.38
C LEU A 34 5.37 -12.95 -11.97
N SER A 35 5.53 -13.86 -12.93
CA SER A 35 5.85 -15.27 -12.66
C SER A 35 6.75 -15.86 -13.76
N PRO A 36 8.07 -16.04 -13.51
CA PRO A 36 8.79 -15.62 -12.30
C PRO A 36 8.84 -14.08 -12.18
N LEU A 37 9.03 -13.57 -10.97
CA LEU A 37 9.06 -12.12 -10.73
C LEU A 37 10.35 -11.51 -11.28
N ASP A 38 10.23 -10.67 -12.32
CA ASP A 38 11.35 -9.98 -12.99
C ASP A 38 12.21 -9.20 -11.98
N LEU A 39 13.53 -9.28 -12.15
CA LEU A 39 14.50 -8.71 -11.22
C LEU A 39 14.50 -7.17 -11.21
N ASP A 40 14.26 -6.54 -12.35
CA ASP A 40 14.21 -5.09 -12.46
C ASP A 40 12.84 -4.57 -11.98
N LEU A 41 11.74 -5.29 -12.21
CA LEU A 41 10.45 -4.97 -11.61
C LEU A 41 10.51 -5.07 -10.08
N ARG A 42 11.15 -6.11 -9.56
CA ARG A 42 11.39 -6.24 -8.12
C ARG A 42 12.17 -5.07 -7.55
N ARG A 43 13.19 -4.58 -8.27
CA ARG A 43 13.93 -3.37 -7.89
C ARG A 43 13.05 -2.14 -7.95
N GLU A 44 12.24 -1.96 -8.98
CA GLU A 44 11.30 -0.83 -9.10
C GLU A 44 10.38 -0.77 -7.88
N ILE A 45 9.81 -1.91 -7.46
CA ILE A 45 8.92 -2.01 -6.29
C ILE A 45 9.65 -1.71 -4.97
N LEU A 46 10.91 -2.13 -4.84
CA LEU A 46 11.66 -2.08 -3.57
C LEU A 46 12.60 -0.87 -3.41
N SER A 47 12.79 -0.07 -4.45
CA SER A 47 13.85 0.95 -4.50
C SER A 47 13.61 2.07 -3.50
N VAL A 48 14.57 2.22 -2.57
CA VAL A 48 14.68 3.36 -1.65
C VAL A 48 16.06 4.02 -1.71
N ASP A 49 16.97 3.45 -2.50
CA ASP A 49 18.34 3.93 -2.70
C ASP A 49 18.33 5.04 -3.77
N PRO A 50 18.79 6.27 -3.44
CA PRO A 50 18.90 7.36 -4.40
C PRO A 50 19.67 7.00 -5.68
N GLU A 51 20.70 6.16 -5.60
CA GLU A 51 21.47 5.76 -6.78
C GLU A 51 20.69 4.78 -7.67
N GLU A 52 19.95 3.82 -7.10
CA GLU A 52 19.05 2.97 -7.88
C GLU A 52 17.89 3.78 -8.47
N ILE A 53 17.32 4.75 -7.75
CA ILE A 53 16.29 5.66 -8.28
C ILE A 53 16.82 6.47 -9.47
N LYS A 54 18.04 7.01 -9.36
CA LYS A 54 18.70 7.73 -10.46
C LYS A 54 18.92 6.85 -11.69
N ARG A 55 19.22 5.56 -11.49
CA ARG A 55 19.40 4.59 -12.59
C ARG A 55 18.11 4.32 -13.36
N LEU A 56 16.94 4.62 -12.81
CA LEU A 56 15.67 4.45 -13.50
C LEU A 56 15.47 5.43 -14.68
N GLY A 57 16.32 6.45 -14.77
CA GLY A 57 16.53 7.23 -16.00
C GLY A 57 15.39 8.15 -16.42
N ARG A 58 14.43 8.44 -15.53
CA ARG A 58 13.37 9.42 -15.76
C ARG A 58 13.04 10.23 -14.50
N ARG A 59 12.38 11.38 -14.68
CA ARG A 59 11.83 12.17 -13.57
C ARG A 59 10.59 11.47 -13.03
N ASN A 60 10.72 10.76 -11.92
CA ASN A 60 9.57 10.13 -11.26
C ASN A 60 8.96 11.05 -10.19
N ILE A 61 7.70 11.45 -10.35
CA ILE A 61 6.92 12.15 -9.34
C ILE A 61 6.25 11.09 -8.45
N ILE A 62 6.61 11.06 -7.17
CA ILE A 62 6.09 10.05 -6.24
C ILE A 62 5.08 10.69 -5.28
N VAL A 63 3.88 10.10 -5.21
CA VAL A 63 2.86 10.45 -4.22
C VAL A 63 2.68 9.27 -3.26
N ALA A 64 3.14 9.43 -2.02
CA ALA A 64 3.12 8.37 -1.01
C ALA A 64 2.00 8.62 0.01
N TRP A 65 1.04 7.70 0.07
CA TRP A 65 -0.10 7.74 0.99
C TRP A 65 0.15 6.86 2.20
N ARG A 66 0.00 7.46 3.39
CA ARG A 66 0.10 6.76 4.66
C ARG A 66 -1.17 5.93 4.90
N GLY A 67 -0.99 4.68 5.34
CA GLY A 67 -2.06 3.85 5.89
C GLY A 67 -2.32 4.12 7.38
N THR A 68 -3.28 3.41 7.94
CA THR A 68 -3.70 3.54 9.35
C THR A 68 -2.56 3.17 10.31
N THR A 69 -2.44 3.89 11.43
CA THR A 69 -1.40 3.62 12.45
C THR A 69 -1.89 2.79 13.61
N THR A 70 -3.18 2.86 13.94
CA THR A 70 -3.77 2.11 15.05
C THR A 70 -5.02 1.37 14.62
N GLU A 71 -5.18 0.15 15.11
CA GLU A 71 -6.23 -0.80 14.72
C GLU A 71 -7.67 -0.27 14.97
N VAL A 72 -7.83 0.73 15.83
CA VAL A 72 -9.12 1.36 16.19
C VAL A 72 -9.57 2.42 15.16
N GLU A 73 -8.64 3.09 14.47
CA GLU A 73 -8.96 4.14 13.46
C GLU A 73 -9.78 3.56 12.30
N TRP A 74 -9.53 2.30 11.91
CA TRP A 74 -10.29 1.63 10.85
C TRP A 74 -11.78 1.44 11.21
N GLN A 75 -12.11 1.34 12.50
CA GLN A 75 -13.50 1.21 12.98
C GLN A 75 -14.28 2.53 12.90
N GLU A 76 -13.60 3.67 13.08
CA GLU A 76 -14.20 5.01 12.98
C GLU A 76 -14.29 5.48 11.52
N ASP A 77 -13.33 5.08 10.67
CA ASP A 77 -13.24 5.48 9.26
C ASP A 77 -14.16 4.67 8.31
N SER A 78 -14.79 3.60 8.80
CA SER A 78 -15.62 2.69 7.98
C SER A 78 -17.03 3.22 7.78
N LEU A 79 -17.19 4.27 6.96
CA LEU A 79 -18.48 4.56 6.33
C LEU A 79 -18.64 3.62 5.13
N THR A 80 -19.54 2.66 5.28
CA THR A 80 -19.64 1.47 4.41
C THR A 80 -20.56 1.65 3.20
N SER A 81 -21.25 2.79 3.10
CA SER A 81 -22.06 3.15 1.93
C SER A 81 -21.18 3.46 0.71
N GLN A 82 -21.68 3.21 -0.50
CA GLN A 82 -21.05 3.74 -1.71
C GLN A 82 -21.50 5.19 -1.99
N ILE A 83 -20.63 6.00 -2.59
CA ILE A 83 -20.96 7.34 -3.10
C ILE A 83 -20.41 7.54 -4.51
N GLN A 84 -20.97 8.49 -5.25
CA GLN A 84 -20.36 8.98 -6.49
C GLN A 84 -19.12 9.83 -6.12
N PRO A 85 -17.93 9.53 -6.70
CA PRO A 85 -16.77 10.39 -6.48
C PRO A 85 -16.97 11.75 -7.17
N THR A 86 -16.24 12.76 -6.72
CA THR A 86 -16.30 14.13 -7.25
C THR A 86 -14.97 14.52 -7.88
N SER A 87 -14.98 15.06 -9.10
CA SER A 87 -13.76 15.63 -9.69
C SER A 87 -13.31 16.88 -8.94
N VAL A 88 -11.99 17.06 -8.81
CA VAL A 88 -11.42 18.29 -8.21
C VAL A 88 -11.57 19.48 -9.18
N ASN A 89 -11.56 19.22 -10.49
CA ASN A 89 -11.80 20.24 -11.53
C ASN A 89 -13.27 20.45 -11.87
N GLY A 90 -14.18 19.71 -11.25
CA GLY A 90 -15.61 19.76 -11.57
C GLY A 90 -15.98 19.01 -12.86
N THR A 91 -15.10 18.14 -13.38
CA THR A 91 -15.43 17.20 -14.45
C THR A 91 -16.60 16.33 -13.98
N PRO A 92 -17.73 16.28 -14.72
CA PRO A 92 -18.83 15.41 -14.37
C PRO A 92 -18.38 13.95 -14.37
N VAL A 93 -18.46 13.31 -13.21
CA VAL A 93 -18.20 11.88 -13.08
C VAL A 93 -19.47 11.13 -13.50
N PRO A 94 -19.41 10.09 -14.35
CA PRO A 94 -20.58 9.31 -14.72
C PRO A 94 -21.39 8.78 -13.53
N ASP A 95 -22.72 8.82 -13.64
CA ASP A 95 -23.66 8.54 -12.55
C ASP A 95 -23.66 7.10 -12.05
N ASN A 96 -23.06 6.16 -12.76
CA ASN A 96 -22.93 4.76 -12.35
C ASN A 96 -21.63 4.47 -11.59
N ILE A 97 -20.66 5.39 -11.59
CA ILE A 97 -19.39 5.20 -10.86
C ILE A 97 -19.66 5.35 -9.36
N ARG A 98 -19.22 4.36 -8.59
CA ARG A 98 -19.36 4.34 -7.14
C ARG A 98 -18.06 3.93 -6.48
N VAL A 99 -17.76 4.58 -5.37
CA VAL A 99 -16.56 4.35 -4.55
C VAL A 99 -16.92 4.21 -3.08
N TRP A 100 -16.05 3.55 -2.32
CA TRP A 100 -16.23 3.39 -0.88
C TRP A 100 -16.14 4.74 -0.17
N ARG A 101 -17.22 5.13 0.52
CA ARG A 101 -17.38 6.47 1.09
C ARG A 101 -16.30 6.83 2.09
N GLY A 102 -16.00 5.96 3.05
CA GLY A 102 -15.02 6.27 4.08
C GLY A 102 -13.64 6.63 3.51
N PHE A 103 -13.20 5.88 2.50
CA PHE A 103 -11.93 6.11 1.83
C PHE A 103 -11.99 7.37 0.96
N TRP A 104 -13.11 7.62 0.29
CA TRP A 104 -13.28 8.83 -0.51
C TRP A 104 -13.32 10.08 0.35
N GLU A 105 -13.98 10.05 1.51
CA GLU A 105 -13.98 11.18 2.44
C GLU A 105 -12.56 11.42 2.99
N ALA A 106 -11.83 10.38 3.38
CA ALA A 106 -10.42 10.52 3.78
C ALA A 106 -9.54 11.15 2.69
N PHE A 107 -9.85 10.89 1.42
CA PHE A 107 -9.15 11.47 0.26
C PHE A 107 -9.61 12.90 -0.06
N ALA A 108 -10.91 13.11 -0.27
CA ALA A 108 -11.49 14.28 -0.94
C ALA A 108 -12.23 15.23 0.00
N ASP A 109 -12.57 14.83 1.23
CA ASP A 109 -13.33 15.67 2.14
C ASP A 109 -12.46 16.77 2.77
N PHE A 110 -13.06 17.95 2.95
CA PHE A 110 -12.43 19.10 3.58
C PHE A 110 -13.42 19.80 4.50
N HIS A 111 -13.09 19.81 5.80
CA HIS A 111 -13.83 20.54 6.81
C HIS A 111 -13.06 21.82 7.23
N PRO A 112 -13.47 23.03 6.79
CA PRO A 112 -12.72 24.27 7.03
C PRO A 112 -12.46 24.58 8.51
N ARG A 113 -13.37 24.15 9.40
CA ARG A 113 -13.27 24.36 10.85
C ARG A 113 -12.44 23.29 11.57
N LYS A 114 -12.09 22.19 10.89
CA LYS A 114 -11.30 21.07 11.43
C LYS A 114 -9.86 21.04 10.88
N SER A 115 -9.45 22.02 10.07
CA SER A 115 -8.07 22.07 9.56
C SER A 115 -7.09 22.39 10.70
N VAL A 116 -6.48 21.34 11.26
CA VAL A 116 -5.49 21.43 12.34
C VAL A 116 -4.20 22.12 11.86
N PHE A 117 -3.94 22.13 10.55
CA PHE A 117 -2.73 22.67 9.94
C PHE A 117 -2.91 24.06 9.31
N GLY A 118 -4.12 24.64 9.36
CA GLY A 118 -4.41 25.91 8.68
C GLY A 118 -4.38 25.81 7.14
N ILE A 119 -4.24 24.61 6.59
CA ILE A 119 -4.18 24.34 5.15
C ILE A 119 -5.61 24.25 4.59
N LYS A 120 -5.84 24.83 3.41
CA LYS A 120 -7.11 24.79 2.70
C LYS A 120 -7.15 23.62 1.71
N GLY A 121 -8.29 22.93 1.65
CA GLY A 121 -8.52 21.82 0.72
C GLY A 121 -8.20 20.44 1.32
N SER A 122 -8.79 19.41 0.73
CA SER A 122 -8.60 18.01 1.14
C SER A 122 -7.20 17.51 0.83
N ALA A 123 -6.81 16.38 1.44
CA ALA A 123 -5.51 15.77 1.19
C ALA A 123 -5.33 15.43 -0.30
N GLY A 124 -6.37 14.88 -0.93
CA GLY A 124 -6.41 14.55 -2.35
C GLY A 124 -6.19 15.79 -3.21
N LYS A 125 -6.92 16.89 -2.93
CA LYS A 125 -6.74 18.15 -3.66
C LYS A 125 -5.31 18.69 -3.54
N GLN A 126 -4.72 18.66 -2.35
CA GLN A 126 -3.34 19.13 -2.16
C GLN A 126 -2.35 18.28 -2.98
N ALA A 127 -2.48 16.96 -2.91
CA ALA A 127 -1.59 16.04 -3.62
C ALA A 127 -1.72 16.17 -5.14
N THR A 128 -2.94 16.18 -5.68
CA THR A 128 -3.15 16.21 -7.14
C THR A 128 -2.81 17.57 -7.75
N GLN A 129 -3.03 18.67 -7.03
CA GLN A 129 -2.60 20.00 -7.46
C GLN A 129 -1.07 20.15 -7.47
N GLU A 130 -0.38 19.55 -6.50
CA GLU A 130 1.09 19.54 -6.49
C GLU A 130 1.65 18.68 -7.63
N VAL A 131 1.02 17.54 -7.96
CA VAL A 131 1.37 16.77 -9.16
C VAL A 131 1.24 17.63 -10.41
N LYS A 132 0.12 18.35 -10.59
CA LYS A 132 -0.07 19.26 -11.73
C LYS A 132 1.07 20.28 -11.83
N ARG A 133 1.39 20.95 -10.72
CA ARG A 133 2.46 21.95 -10.66
C ARG A 133 3.83 21.35 -11.04
N LEU A 134 4.12 20.12 -10.62
CA LEU A 134 5.36 19.42 -10.95
C LEU A 134 5.40 18.98 -12.42
N VAL A 135 4.28 18.51 -12.98
CA VAL A 135 4.15 18.19 -14.41
C VAL A 135 4.40 19.43 -15.28
N GLU A 136 3.87 20.58 -14.88
CA GLU A 136 4.15 21.87 -15.56
C GLU A 136 5.61 22.30 -15.40
N LYS A 137 6.18 22.16 -14.20
CA LYS A 137 7.56 22.56 -13.89
C LYS A 137 8.60 21.77 -14.70
N TYR A 138 8.38 20.47 -14.90
CA TYR A 138 9.34 19.57 -15.55
C TYR A 138 8.84 19.13 -16.94
N ALA A 139 8.01 19.94 -17.61
CA ALA A 139 7.37 19.61 -18.88
C ALA A 139 8.33 19.20 -20.01
N ASP A 140 9.60 19.64 -19.95
CA ASP A 140 10.65 19.32 -20.93
C ASP A 140 11.43 18.02 -20.60
N GLU A 141 11.11 17.35 -19.49
CA GLU A 141 11.76 16.10 -19.07
C GLU A 141 10.89 14.87 -19.35
N GLU A 142 11.53 13.71 -19.57
CA GLU A 142 10.81 12.43 -19.56
C GLU A 142 10.34 12.11 -18.14
N MET A 143 9.02 12.01 -17.95
CA MET A 143 8.37 11.88 -16.65
C MET A 143 7.57 10.59 -16.49
N SER A 144 7.40 10.19 -15.24
CA SER A 144 6.35 9.27 -14.78
C SER A 144 5.75 9.77 -13.47
N ILE A 145 4.52 9.36 -13.19
CA ILE A 145 3.84 9.62 -11.91
C ILE A 145 3.59 8.28 -11.23
N THR A 146 4.11 8.10 -10.02
CA THR A 146 3.92 6.89 -9.21
C THR A 146 3.18 7.20 -7.92
N CYS A 147 1.97 6.66 -7.78
CA CYS A 147 1.24 6.67 -6.51
C CYS A 147 1.57 5.38 -5.73
N LEU A 148 1.78 5.48 -4.43
CA LEU A 148 2.08 4.30 -3.61
C LEU A 148 1.42 4.39 -2.24
N GLY A 149 1.12 3.22 -1.69
CA GLY A 149 0.52 3.13 -0.36
C GLY A 149 0.26 1.71 0.08
N HIS A 150 0.04 1.55 1.37
CA HIS A 150 -0.25 0.27 2.02
C HIS A 150 -1.56 0.37 2.80
N SER A 151 -2.37 -0.69 2.82
CA SER A 151 -3.64 -0.72 3.53
C SER A 151 -4.58 0.40 3.04
N LEU A 152 -5.15 1.21 3.96
CA LEU A 152 -5.86 2.46 3.64
C LEU A 152 -5.06 3.35 2.67
N GLY A 153 -3.74 3.45 2.85
CA GLY A 153 -2.88 4.22 1.95
C GLY A 153 -2.88 3.67 0.52
N GLY A 154 -3.06 2.35 0.34
CA GLY A 154 -3.22 1.73 -0.98
C GLY A 154 -4.52 2.15 -1.66
N ALA A 155 -5.63 2.22 -0.89
CA ALA A 155 -6.89 2.74 -1.39
C ALA A 155 -6.78 4.21 -1.82
N LEU A 156 -6.17 5.05 -0.97
CA LEU A 156 -5.95 6.48 -1.25
C LEU A 156 -5.00 6.69 -2.44
N ALA A 157 -3.96 5.87 -2.59
CA ALA A 157 -3.06 5.89 -3.74
C ALA A 157 -3.79 5.54 -5.04
N THR A 158 -4.73 4.57 -4.98
CA THR A 158 -5.58 4.21 -6.12
C THR A 158 -6.49 5.37 -6.53
N TYR A 159 -7.17 6.02 -5.57
CA TYR A 159 -7.96 7.22 -5.87
C TYR A 159 -7.13 8.39 -6.35
N CYS A 160 -5.94 8.59 -5.81
CA CYS A 160 -5.04 9.65 -6.25
C CYS A 160 -4.64 9.44 -7.72
N ALA A 161 -4.26 8.22 -8.10
CA ALA A 161 -3.93 7.88 -9.47
C ALA A 161 -5.13 8.08 -10.42
N TYR A 162 -6.33 7.64 -10.00
CA TYR A 162 -7.58 7.90 -10.71
C TYR A 162 -7.80 9.40 -10.93
N GLN A 163 -7.77 10.19 -9.85
CA GLN A 163 -8.08 11.61 -9.90
C GLN A 163 -7.08 12.41 -10.73
N ILE A 164 -5.79 12.07 -10.67
CA ILE A 164 -4.75 12.70 -11.50
C ILE A 164 -5.08 12.55 -12.99
N ALA A 165 -5.51 11.37 -13.42
CA ALA A 165 -5.85 11.13 -14.82
C ALA A 165 -7.23 11.67 -15.20
N GLU A 166 -8.24 11.52 -14.34
CA GLU A 166 -9.60 12.04 -14.54
C GLU A 166 -9.63 13.57 -14.69
N ASP A 167 -8.77 14.26 -13.95
CA ASP A 167 -8.62 15.72 -14.00
C ASP A 167 -7.55 16.19 -15.01
N GLU A 168 -6.97 15.27 -15.77
CA GLU A 168 -5.92 15.55 -16.78
C GLU A 168 -4.66 16.24 -16.21
N PHE A 169 -4.39 16.07 -14.91
CA PHE A 169 -3.21 16.65 -14.26
C PHE A 169 -1.90 15.94 -14.61
N ASN A 170 -1.98 14.84 -15.36
CA ASN A 170 -0.86 14.18 -16.00
C ASN A 170 -0.64 14.65 -17.45
N ILE A 171 -1.28 15.71 -17.93
CA ILE A 171 -1.04 16.26 -19.27
C ILE A 171 -0.14 17.50 -19.16
N THR A 172 0.98 17.48 -19.89
CA THR A 172 1.90 18.63 -19.98
C THR A 172 1.31 19.78 -20.81
N PRO A 173 1.84 21.02 -20.70
CA PRO A 173 1.40 22.14 -21.55
C PRO A 173 1.51 21.89 -23.06
N SER A 174 2.40 20.97 -23.49
CA SER A 174 2.55 20.57 -24.90
C SER A 174 1.52 19.53 -25.35
N GLY A 175 0.64 19.05 -24.45
CA GLY A 175 -0.35 18.01 -24.72
C GLY A 175 0.18 16.58 -24.55
N THR A 176 1.42 16.40 -24.08
CA THR A 176 1.97 15.06 -23.82
C THR A 176 1.38 14.48 -22.54
N THR A 177 0.75 13.31 -22.63
CA THR A 177 0.23 12.54 -21.49
C THR A 177 1.36 11.78 -20.78
N ILE A 178 1.52 12.03 -19.48
CA ILE A 178 2.48 11.37 -18.61
C ILE A 178 1.86 10.09 -18.04
N PRO A 179 2.56 8.94 -18.06
CA PRO A 179 2.05 7.70 -17.47
C PRO A 179 1.84 7.83 -15.96
N VAL A 180 0.69 7.34 -15.48
CA VAL A 180 0.32 7.27 -14.06
C VAL A 180 0.21 5.80 -13.66
N THR A 181 0.96 5.42 -12.64
CA THR A 181 1.01 4.05 -12.13
C THR A 181 0.86 4.05 -10.61
N ALA A 182 0.07 3.11 -10.08
CA ALA A 182 -0.04 2.87 -8.65
C ALA A 182 0.60 1.53 -8.27
N PHE A 183 1.47 1.53 -7.26
CA PHE A 183 1.97 0.32 -6.60
C PHE A 183 1.39 0.26 -5.19
N VAL A 184 0.45 -0.65 -4.98
CA VAL A 184 -0.34 -0.69 -3.74
C VAL A 184 -0.17 -2.03 -3.03
N PHE A 185 0.03 -2.00 -1.72
CA PHE A 185 0.31 -3.18 -0.90
C PHE A 185 -0.87 -3.46 0.04
N GLY A 186 -1.42 -4.67 0.02
CA GLY A 186 -2.53 -5.03 0.89
C GLY A 186 -3.72 -4.06 0.76
N SER A 187 -4.00 -3.58 -0.45
CA SER A 187 -5.02 -2.56 -0.67
C SER A 187 -6.43 -3.19 -0.63
N PRO A 188 -7.39 -2.61 0.12
CA PRO A 188 -8.78 -3.00 -0.02
C PRO A 188 -9.32 -2.61 -1.41
N ARG A 189 -10.47 -3.19 -1.80
CA ARG A 189 -11.23 -2.73 -2.98
C ARG A 189 -11.71 -1.30 -2.74
N VAL A 190 -11.88 -0.55 -3.84
CA VAL A 190 -12.16 0.89 -3.74
C VAL A 190 -13.44 1.33 -4.45
N GLY A 191 -13.91 0.58 -5.45
CA GLY A 191 -15.10 0.96 -6.21
C GLY A 191 -15.78 -0.21 -6.90
N ASN A 192 -16.84 0.12 -7.62
CA ASN A 192 -17.63 -0.85 -8.38
C ASN A 192 -17.03 -1.11 -9.78
N ILE A 193 -17.69 -1.96 -10.57
CA ILE A 193 -17.26 -2.30 -11.94
C ILE A 193 -17.14 -1.06 -12.83
N ALA A 194 -18.07 -0.11 -12.75
CA ALA A 194 -18.00 1.14 -13.51
C ALA A 194 -16.77 1.98 -13.17
N PHE A 195 -16.36 2.00 -11.89
CA PHE A 195 -15.11 2.63 -11.47
C PHE A 195 -13.89 1.96 -12.12
N ARG A 196 -13.85 0.61 -12.15
CA ARG A 196 -12.78 -0.14 -12.81
C ARG A 196 -12.70 0.16 -14.30
N GLU A 197 -13.83 0.09 -15.01
CA GLU A 197 -13.89 0.38 -16.45
C GLU A 197 -13.39 1.79 -16.73
N ARG A 198 -13.79 2.78 -15.93
CA ARG A 198 -13.29 4.15 -16.06
C ARG A 198 -11.78 4.21 -15.88
N PHE A 199 -11.25 3.54 -14.86
CA PHE A 199 -9.80 3.46 -14.59
C PHE A 199 -9.02 2.94 -15.80
N GLU A 200 -9.54 1.91 -16.46
CA GLU A 200 -8.95 1.33 -17.68
C GLU A 200 -9.00 2.30 -18.86
N THR A 201 -10.12 3.00 -19.06
CA THR A 201 -10.24 4.01 -20.14
C THR A 201 -9.28 5.19 -19.98
N LEU A 202 -8.94 5.55 -18.74
CA LEU A 202 -7.97 6.61 -18.43
C LEU A 202 -6.51 6.16 -18.66
N GLY A 203 -6.27 4.88 -18.91
CA GLY A 203 -4.94 4.33 -19.14
C GLY A 203 -4.05 4.25 -17.89
N VAL A 204 -4.63 4.41 -16.70
CA VAL A 204 -3.89 4.33 -15.43
C VAL A 204 -3.59 2.88 -15.10
N LYS A 205 -2.38 2.60 -14.62
CA LYS A 205 -1.94 1.23 -14.28
C LYS A 205 -1.91 1.04 -12.76
N VAL A 206 -2.36 -0.11 -12.28
CA VAL A 206 -2.25 -0.49 -10.85
C VAL A 206 -1.64 -1.88 -10.76
N LEU A 207 -0.53 -1.98 -10.03
CA LEU A 207 0.01 -3.26 -9.56
C LEU A 207 -0.38 -3.41 -8.10
N ARG A 208 -1.28 -4.34 -7.82
CA ARG A 208 -1.66 -4.74 -6.46
C ARG A 208 -0.70 -5.82 -5.99
N ILE A 209 0.11 -5.53 -4.98
CA ILE A 209 0.90 -6.53 -4.29
C ILE A 209 0.01 -7.10 -3.19
N VAL A 210 -0.29 -8.41 -3.26
CA VAL A 210 -1.28 -9.10 -2.44
C VAL A 210 -0.61 -10.28 -1.73
N VAL A 211 -0.84 -10.48 -0.43
CA VAL A 211 -0.48 -11.70 0.27
C VAL A 211 -1.73 -12.57 0.40
N LYS A 212 -1.67 -13.84 -0.04
CA LYS A 212 -2.83 -14.76 -0.05
C LYS A 212 -3.51 -14.91 1.31
N GLN A 213 -2.77 -14.72 2.40
CA GLN A 213 -3.27 -14.83 3.78
C GLN A 213 -3.73 -13.49 4.38
N ASP A 214 -3.73 -12.39 3.62
CA ASP A 214 -4.15 -11.07 4.09
C ASP A 214 -5.61 -10.77 3.71
N ILE A 215 -6.48 -10.75 4.73
CA ILE A 215 -7.92 -10.53 4.58
C ILE A 215 -8.28 -9.11 4.14
N VAL A 216 -7.39 -8.12 4.27
CA VAL A 216 -7.75 -6.72 3.95
C VAL A 216 -8.12 -6.57 2.48
N ASN A 217 -7.48 -7.37 1.60
CA ASN A 217 -7.79 -7.40 0.17
C ASN A 217 -9.19 -7.98 -0.12
N CYS A 218 -9.80 -8.69 0.84
CA CYS A 218 -11.14 -9.24 0.73
C CYS A 218 -12.22 -8.19 1.04
N PHE A 219 -11.84 -7.01 1.57
CA PHE A 219 -12.76 -5.94 1.91
C PHE A 219 -12.64 -4.74 0.96
N PRO A 220 -13.74 -4.00 0.74
CA PRO A 220 -15.13 -4.42 0.91
C PRO A 220 -15.42 -5.75 0.19
N ILE A 221 -16.40 -6.51 0.68
CA ILE A 221 -16.77 -7.78 0.05
C ILE A 221 -17.27 -7.51 -1.36
N GLY A 222 -16.82 -8.31 -2.31
CA GLY A 222 -17.13 -8.13 -3.72
C GLY A 222 -16.77 -9.34 -4.56
N GLU A 223 -16.65 -9.13 -5.87
CA GLU A 223 -16.20 -10.17 -6.79
C GLU A 223 -14.70 -10.45 -6.62
N GLU A 224 -14.34 -11.72 -6.82
CA GLU A 224 -12.97 -12.21 -6.82
C GLU A 224 -12.63 -12.73 -8.22
N GLU A 225 -11.61 -12.15 -8.83
CA GLU A 225 -11.07 -12.63 -10.11
C GLU A 225 -9.76 -13.40 -9.92
N ASP A 226 -9.11 -13.27 -8.76
CA ASP A 226 -7.76 -13.81 -8.49
C ASP A 226 -7.78 -15.24 -7.89
N GLY A 227 -8.95 -15.90 -7.82
CA GLY A 227 -9.09 -17.26 -7.28
C GLY A 227 -8.78 -17.39 -5.78
N ASN A 228 -8.88 -16.29 -5.02
CA ASN A 228 -8.52 -16.27 -3.61
C ASN A 228 -9.60 -16.94 -2.74
N SER A 229 -9.34 -18.18 -2.31
CA SER A 229 -10.21 -18.93 -1.40
C SER A 229 -10.48 -18.22 -0.07
N LEU A 230 -9.65 -17.23 0.31
CA LEU A 230 -9.82 -16.47 1.54
C LEU A 230 -11.10 -15.62 1.51
N THR A 231 -11.49 -15.08 0.36
CA THR A 231 -12.68 -14.24 0.29
C THR A 231 -13.96 -15.03 0.48
N ASP A 232 -14.02 -16.26 -0.04
CA ASP A 232 -15.16 -17.16 0.22
C ASP A 232 -15.24 -17.56 1.69
N LEU A 233 -14.09 -17.82 2.33
CA LEU A 233 -14.01 -18.07 3.77
C LEU A 233 -14.47 -16.86 4.59
N VAL A 234 -14.04 -15.65 4.19
CA VAL A 234 -14.47 -14.39 4.83
C VAL A 234 -15.98 -14.22 4.64
N LYS A 235 -16.52 -14.39 3.43
CA LYS A 235 -17.97 -14.32 3.15
C LYS A 235 -18.77 -15.27 4.04
N ALA A 236 -18.37 -16.53 4.13
CA ALA A 236 -19.04 -17.50 4.99
C ALA A 236 -18.97 -17.15 6.48
N ALA A 237 -17.82 -16.62 6.95
CA ALA A 237 -17.67 -16.15 8.32
C ALA A 237 -18.59 -14.93 8.62
N VAL A 238 -18.76 -14.04 7.64
CA VAL A 238 -19.67 -12.90 7.71
C VAL A 238 -21.13 -13.33 7.82
N GLU A 239 -21.57 -14.22 6.93
CA GLU A 239 -22.93 -14.76 6.95
C GLU A 239 -23.24 -15.42 8.28
N GLN A 240 -22.32 -16.24 8.79
CA GLN A 240 -22.47 -16.89 10.09
C GLN A 240 -22.55 -15.89 11.26
N ALA A 241 -21.78 -14.80 11.22
CA ALA A 241 -21.79 -13.77 12.26
C ALA A 241 -23.12 -13.00 12.29
N LEU A 242 -23.65 -12.68 11.10
CA LEU A 242 -24.96 -12.02 10.94
C LEU A 242 -26.10 -12.91 11.45
N GLU A 243 -26.10 -14.20 11.11
CA GLU A 243 -27.10 -15.17 11.56
C GLU A 243 -27.15 -15.33 13.09
N LYS A 244 -25.98 -15.28 13.75
CA LYS A 244 -25.88 -15.45 15.20
C LYS A 244 -26.26 -14.19 15.98
N ASN A 245 -26.60 -13.09 15.30
CA ASN A 245 -26.81 -11.76 15.90
C ASN A 245 -25.66 -11.38 16.86
N ALA A 246 -24.44 -11.81 16.51
CA ALA A 246 -23.25 -11.76 17.34
C ALA A 246 -22.60 -10.36 17.33
N ILE A 247 -23.41 -9.33 17.56
CA ILE A 247 -22.97 -7.93 17.69
C ILE A 247 -22.04 -7.76 18.92
N SER A 248 -22.02 -8.75 19.83
CA SER A 248 -21.11 -8.80 21.00
C SER A 248 -19.75 -9.43 20.73
N ASP A 249 -19.54 -10.09 19.58
CA ASP A 249 -18.24 -10.63 19.17
C ASP A 249 -17.45 -9.54 18.43
N PRO A 250 -16.21 -9.19 18.83
CA PRO A 250 -15.39 -8.19 18.14
C PRO A 250 -15.27 -8.42 16.63
N LEU A 251 -15.21 -9.69 16.20
CA LEU A 251 -15.14 -10.04 14.79
C LEU A 251 -16.50 -9.88 14.11
N GLY A 252 -17.58 -10.41 14.70
CA GLY A 252 -18.95 -10.22 14.20
C GLY A 252 -19.42 -8.76 14.16
N PHE A 253 -18.95 -7.93 15.10
CA PHE A 253 -19.17 -6.48 15.11
C PHE A 253 -18.44 -5.78 13.96
N TYR A 254 -17.16 -6.13 13.75
CA TYR A 254 -16.32 -5.58 12.68
C TYR A 254 -16.86 -5.98 11.30
N ILE A 255 -17.13 -7.26 11.13
CA ILE A 255 -17.62 -7.85 9.89
C ILE A 255 -19.07 -7.42 9.57
N GLY A 256 -19.94 -7.39 10.57
CA GLY A 256 -21.35 -6.99 10.40
C GLY A 256 -21.49 -5.55 9.92
N ARG A 257 -20.68 -4.62 10.44
CA ARG A 257 -20.66 -3.22 9.95
C ARG A 257 -20.14 -3.08 8.54
N LEU A 258 -19.11 -3.85 8.17
CA LEU A 258 -18.57 -3.87 6.81
C LEU A 258 -19.58 -4.37 5.79
N ASN A 259 -20.55 -5.20 6.20
CA ASN A 259 -21.44 -5.88 5.27
C ASN A 259 -22.89 -5.39 5.21
N GLU A 260 -23.40 -4.67 6.23
CA GLU A 260 -24.76 -4.10 6.21
C GLU A 260 -25.01 -3.11 5.05
N ALA A 261 -23.97 -2.63 4.37
CA ALA A 261 -24.06 -1.66 3.27
C ALA A 261 -23.56 -2.14 1.89
N THR A 262 -23.05 -3.38 1.76
CA THR A 262 -22.33 -3.87 0.56
C THR A 262 -23.09 -4.92 -0.25
N LEU A 263 -24.23 -5.43 0.22
CA LEU A 263 -24.96 -6.49 -0.49
C LEU A 263 -25.80 -5.99 -1.68
N SER A 264 -25.75 -4.70 -2.03
CA SER A 264 -26.51 -4.16 -3.16
C SER A 264 -25.69 -3.82 -4.42
N ASP A 265 -24.37 -3.60 -4.29
CA ASP A 265 -23.51 -3.19 -5.40
C ASP A 265 -22.10 -3.80 -5.24
N GLU A 266 -21.70 -4.68 -6.17
CA GLU A 266 -20.46 -5.46 -6.07
C GLU A 266 -19.21 -4.59 -6.24
N TYR A 267 -18.37 -4.57 -5.20
CA TYR A 267 -17.02 -3.99 -5.28
C TYR A 267 -16.10 -4.88 -6.09
N ILE A 268 -15.16 -4.28 -6.81
CA ILE A 268 -14.16 -5.02 -7.57
C ILE A 268 -12.78 -4.36 -7.45
N HIS A 269 -11.74 -5.17 -7.58
CA HIS A 269 -10.37 -4.68 -7.64
C HIS A 269 -10.09 -4.01 -8.99
N VAL A 270 -9.17 -3.05 -9.00
CA VAL A 270 -8.62 -2.46 -10.23
C VAL A 270 -7.18 -2.93 -10.43
N GLY A 271 -6.79 -3.12 -11.69
CA GLY A 271 -5.43 -3.50 -12.09
C GLY A 271 -5.03 -4.94 -11.76
N VAL A 272 -3.74 -5.22 -11.89
CA VAL A 272 -3.17 -6.56 -11.90
C VAL A 272 -2.62 -6.94 -10.52
N ALA A 273 -2.84 -8.18 -10.08
CA ALA A 273 -2.28 -8.70 -8.84
C ALA A 273 -0.92 -9.37 -9.04
N LEU A 274 0.07 -8.94 -8.25
CA LEU A 274 1.22 -9.76 -7.87
C LEU A 274 0.87 -10.48 -6.56
N SER A 275 0.40 -11.71 -6.68
CA SER A 275 0.09 -12.56 -5.55
C SER A 275 1.38 -13.12 -4.92
N LEU A 276 1.48 -13.02 -3.59
CA LEU A 276 2.56 -13.51 -2.75
C LEU A 276 2.00 -14.52 -1.75
N ASP A 277 2.87 -15.40 -1.24
CA ASP A 277 2.53 -16.37 -0.22
C ASP A 277 3.53 -16.29 0.94
N ILE A 278 3.03 -15.97 2.14
CA ILE A 278 3.86 -15.80 3.32
C ILE A 278 4.60 -17.09 3.73
N THR A 279 4.01 -18.25 3.41
CA THR A 279 4.56 -19.58 3.75
C THR A 279 5.84 -19.90 2.99
N LYS A 280 6.12 -19.20 1.87
CA LYS A 280 7.33 -19.40 1.07
C LYS A 280 8.58 -18.76 1.67
N SER A 281 8.44 -17.95 2.72
CA SER A 281 9.59 -17.38 3.43
C SER A 281 10.00 -18.27 4.60
N PRO A 282 11.24 -18.79 4.65
CA PRO A 282 11.74 -19.55 5.80
C PRO A 282 12.04 -18.65 7.02
N TYR A 283 11.94 -17.32 6.87
CA TYR A 283 12.19 -16.34 7.93
C TYR A 283 10.92 -15.93 8.65
N LEU A 284 9.76 -16.15 8.06
CA LEU A 284 8.48 -15.69 8.60
C LEU A 284 7.77 -16.86 9.28
N LYS A 285 7.13 -16.57 10.41
CA LYS A 285 6.23 -17.52 11.05
C LYS A 285 5.15 -17.94 10.05
N PRO A 286 4.82 -19.24 9.97
CA PRO A 286 3.71 -19.66 9.15
C PRO A 286 2.41 -19.00 9.65
N PRO A 287 1.43 -18.82 8.75
CA PRO A 287 0.08 -18.49 9.19
C PRO A 287 -0.37 -19.66 10.10
N GLY A 288 -0.53 -19.39 11.39
CA GLY A 288 -1.12 -20.28 12.40
C GLY A 288 -2.53 -20.78 12.04
N LYS A 289 -3.26 -21.34 13.01
CA LYS A 289 -4.68 -21.65 12.79
C LYS A 289 -5.48 -20.35 12.90
N VAL A 290 -6.52 -20.20 12.08
CA VAL A 290 -7.50 -19.11 12.22
C VAL A 290 -8.08 -19.18 13.62
N ASP A 291 -7.68 -18.23 14.47
CA ASP A 291 -8.26 -17.99 15.77
C ASP A 291 -9.22 -16.82 15.63
N LEU A 292 -10.52 -17.11 15.62
CA LEU A 292 -11.57 -16.10 15.46
C LEU A 292 -11.69 -15.22 16.72
N ASP A 293 -11.09 -15.63 17.85
CA ASP A 293 -11.13 -14.90 19.12
C ASP A 293 -9.97 -13.89 19.25
N SER A 294 -9.00 -13.87 18.32
CA SER A 294 -7.86 -12.96 18.31
C SER A 294 -7.63 -12.30 16.95
N MET A 295 -7.83 -10.98 16.92
CA MET A 295 -7.55 -10.14 15.75
C MET A 295 -6.08 -10.17 15.32
N GLU A 296 -5.14 -10.44 16.25
CA GLU A 296 -3.70 -10.41 15.97
C GLU A 296 -3.29 -11.40 14.86
N TYR A 297 -4.05 -12.50 14.71
CA TYR A 297 -3.80 -13.51 13.68
C TYR A 297 -4.19 -13.04 12.27
N LEU A 298 -5.24 -12.23 12.16
CA LEU A 298 -5.80 -11.77 10.88
C LEU A 298 -4.94 -10.67 10.21
N TYR A 299 -4.13 -9.95 10.99
CA TYR A 299 -3.41 -8.76 10.51
C TYR A 299 -1.88 -8.90 10.44
N LYS A 300 -1.26 -9.97 10.97
CA LYS A 300 0.20 -10.19 10.80
C LYS A 300 0.64 -10.27 9.32
N PRO A 301 -0.06 -11.00 8.43
CA PRO A 301 0.27 -11.01 7.00
C PRO A 301 0.09 -9.64 6.35
N HIS A 302 -0.75 -8.79 6.94
CA HIS A 302 -1.04 -7.45 6.45
C HIS A 302 0.12 -6.48 6.64
N TYR A 303 1.09 -6.74 7.54
CA TYR A 303 2.13 -5.76 7.84
C TYR A 303 3.05 -5.49 6.63
N LEU A 304 3.21 -4.22 6.24
CA LEU A 304 3.94 -3.80 5.02
C LEU A 304 5.34 -4.40 4.90
N ILE A 305 6.06 -4.55 6.00
CA ILE A 305 7.41 -5.10 5.93
C ILE A 305 7.41 -6.59 5.51
N ALA A 306 6.35 -7.34 5.81
CA ALA A 306 6.18 -8.72 5.35
C ALA A 306 6.03 -8.76 3.83
N TYR A 307 5.18 -7.88 3.28
CA TYR A 307 5.04 -7.68 1.83
C TYR A 307 6.39 -7.41 1.16
N LEU A 308 7.13 -6.43 1.68
CA LEU A 308 8.40 -6.03 1.10
C LEU A 308 9.46 -7.13 1.21
N HIS A 309 9.46 -7.89 2.31
CA HIS A 309 10.32 -9.05 2.50
C HIS A 309 10.02 -10.14 1.48
N LEU A 310 8.73 -10.46 1.27
CA LEU A 310 8.30 -11.45 0.29
C LEU A 310 8.69 -11.03 -1.13
N VAL A 311 8.36 -9.80 -1.56
CA VAL A 311 8.79 -9.27 -2.87
C VAL A 311 10.30 -9.40 -3.06
N ASN A 312 11.08 -9.16 -2.00
CA ASN A 312 12.54 -9.23 -2.07
C ASN A 312 13.07 -10.64 -2.35
N GLY A 313 12.44 -11.69 -1.80
CA GLY A 313 13.04 -13.02 -1.79
C GLY A 313 12.30 -14.13 -2.54
N ILE A 314 11.01 -14.00 -2.85
CA ILE A 314 10.31 -15.04 -3.61
C ILE A 314 10.84 -15.11 -5.05
N PHE A 315 10.84 -16.29 -5.66
CA PHE A 315 11.30 -16.46 -7.05
C PHE A 315 10.17 -16.21 -8.06
N GLY A 316 9.01 -16.84 -7.86
CA GLY A 316 7.79 -16.61 -8.63
C GLY A 316 6.62 -16.16 -7.76
N GLY A 317 5.50 -15.82 -8.40
CA GLY A 317 4.27 -15.45 -7.73
C GLY A 317 3.67 -16.59 -6.88
N ALA A 318 2.51 -16.34 -6.30
CA ALA A 318 1.90 -17.25 -5.35
C ALA A 318 1.53 -18.62 -5.94
N ASP A 319 1.38 -18.74 -7.26
CA ASP A 319 1.05 -19.99 -7.96
C ASP A 319 2.30 -20.75 -8.45
N ASP A 320 3.50 -20.28 -8.12
CA ASP A 320 4.74 -21.02 -8.36
C ASP A 320 4.90 -22.14 -7.31
N ASP A 321 4.30 -23.29 -7.56
CA ASP A 321 4.28 -24.45 -6.64
C ASP A 321 5.65 -25.14 -6.46
N ASP A 322 6.71 -24.67 -7.13
CA ASP A 322 8.04 -25.23 -6.98
C ASP A 322 8.71 -24.76 -5.69
N LEU A 323 8.40 -25.48 -4.60
CA LEU A 323 8.98 -25.31 -3.27
C LEU A 323 10.50 -25.52 -3.21
N ASN A 324 11.12 -26.05 -4.26
CA ASN A 324 12.58 -26.24 -4.31
C ASN A 324 13.33 -24.97 -4.72
N LYS A 325 12.63 -23.92 -5.16
CA LYS A 325 13.26 -22.64 -5.49
C LYS A 325 13.63 -21.89 -4.22
N PRO A 326 14.93 -21.57 -4.01
CA PRO A 326 15.37 -20.93 -2.79
C PRO A 326 14.80 -19.51 -2.70
N PHE A 327 14.33 -19.13 -1.51
CA PHE A 327 14.08 -17.73 -1.18
C PHE A 327 15.40 -16.97 -1.27
N LYS A 328 15.54 -16.14 -2.30
CA LYS A 328 16.80 -15.48 -2.66
C LYS A 328 16.61 -13.97 -2.68
N PRO A 329 16.97 -13.28 -1.58
CA PRO A 329 16.93 -11.82 -1.51
C PRO A 329 17.74 -11.20 -2.65
N VAL A 330 17.11 -10.31 -3.42
CA VAL A 330 17.78 -9.59 -4.53
C VAL A 330 18.38 -8.28 -4.03
N VAL A 331 17.77 -7.69 -3.00
CA VAL A 331 18.29 -6.54 -2.26
C VAL A 331 18.64 -7.00 -0.85
N ILE A 332 19.81 -6.58 -0.34
CA ILE A 332 20.16 -6.85 1.05
C ILE A 332 19.22 -6.04 1.94
N ARG A 333 18.36 -6.74 2.69
CA ARG A 333 17.49 -6.15 3.70
C ARG A 333 17.72 -6.86 5.02
N ASP A 334 17.80 -6.08 6.09
CA ASP A 334 17.86 -6.60 7.45
C ASP A 334 16.54 -7.33 7.79
N LEU A 335 16.63 -8.39 8.58
CA LEU A 335 15.47 -9.10 9.12
C LEU A 335 14.88 -8.38 10.33
N ALA A 336 15.67 -7.55 11.03
CA ALA A 336 15.21 -6.86 12.24
C ALA A 336 13.89 -6.07 12.07
N PRO A 337 13.67 -5.32 10.98
CA PRO A 337 12.40 -4.62 10.73
C PRO A 337 11.16 -5.51 10.71
N LEU A 338 11.27 -6.82 10.43
CA LEU A 338 10.13 -7.75 10.46
C LEU A 338 9.51 -7.82 11.86
N ASN A 339 10.32 -7.67 12.92
CA ASN A 339 9.86 -7.68 14.31
C ASN A 339 9.67 -6.28 14.90
N LYS A 340 9.65 -5.23 14.08
CA LYS A 340 9.59 -3.83 14.53
C LYS A 340 8.33 -3.56 15.37
N ASP A 341 7.16 -3.82 14.79
CA ASP A 341 5.85 -3.57 15.42
C ASP A 341 5.08 -4.87 15.73
N TYR A 342 5.54 -6.02 15.20
CA TYR A 342 4.91 -7.34 15.33
C TYR A 342 5.93 -8.43 15.69
N ASP A 343 5.43 -9.65 15.93
CA ASP A 343 6.22 -10.86 16.09
C ASP A 343 6.08 -11.75 14.84
N LEU A 344 6.87 -11.43 13.80
CA LEU A 344 6.80 -12.05 12.49
C LEU A 344 7.90 -13.09 12.24
N LEU A 345 9.07 -12.95 12.88
CA LEU A 345 10.21 -13.83 12.61
C LEU A 345 10.00 -15.23 13.20
N GLU A 346 10.39 -16.23 12.43
CA GLU A 346 10.44 -17.64 12.84
C GLU A 346 11.76 -17.96 13.56
N GLU A 347 11.77 -19.04 14.34
CA GLU A 347 12.98 -19.62 14.91
C GLU A 347 13.96 -20.09 13.81
N PRO A 348 15.29 -19.93 13.98
CA PRO A 348 15.99 -19.36 15.14
C PRO A 348 16.14 -17.83 15.11
N TYR A 349 15.65 -17.14 14.07
CA TYR A 349 15.85 -15.70 13.91
C TYR A 349 15.18 -14.89 15.03
N ALA A 350 14.00 -15.34 15.47
CA ALA A 350 13.25 -14.75 16.59
C ALA A 350 14.04 -14.67 17.90
N LYS A 351 15.01 -15.57 18.14
CA LYS A 351 15.89 -15.54 19.33
C LYS A 351 16.81 -14.33 19.36
N HIS A 352 17.13 -13.77 18.20
CA HIS A 352 18.11 -12.69 18.07
C HIS A 352 17.47 -11.32 17.84
N VAL A 353 16.21 -11.29 17.41
CA VAL A 353 15.47 -10.06 17.16
C VAL A 353 14.19 -10.07 18.00
N PRO A 354 14.16 -9.35 19.13
CA PRO A 354 12.98 -9.28 19.98
C PRO A 354 11.76 -8.80 19.19
N ALA A 355 10.60 -9.40 19.43
CA ALA A 355 9.34 -8.94 18.86
C ALA A 355 8.95 -7.55 19.39
N LYS A 356 8.26 -6.76 18.55
CA LYS A 356 7.75 -5.42 18.89
C LYS A 356 8.84 -4.52 19.49
N TRP A 357 10.07 -4.62 18.96
CA TRP A 357 11.24 -3.98 19.58
C TRP A 357 11.25 -2.45 19.44
N TRP A 358 10.52 -1.90 18.48
CA TRP A 358 10.60 -0.47 18.18
C TRP A 358 9.78 0.35 19.15
N VAL A 359 10.42 1.38 19.68
CA VAL A 359 9.80 2.43 20.47
C VAL A 359 10.07 3.77 19.78
N PRO A 360 9.07 4.67 19.66
CA PRO A 360 9.23 5.93 18.91
C PRO A 360 10.42 6.78 19.37
N GLN A 361 10.69 6.75 20.67
CA GLN A 361 11.74 7.49 21.34
C GLN A 361 12.33 6.60 22.43
N ARG A 362 13.63 6.78 22.71
CA ARG A 362 14.30 6.10 23.83
C ARG A 362 13.49 6.35 25.12
N ASN A 363 13.35 5.32 25.95
CA ASN A 363 12.56 5.38 27.19
C ASN A 363 11.11 5.86 26.99
N HIS A 364 10.49 5.59 25.83
CA HIS A 364 9.14 6.05 25.48
C HIS A 364 8.97 7.58 25.52
N GLY A 365 10.05 8.33 25.27
CA GLY A 365 10.03 9.80 25.27
C GLY A 365 10.29 10.43 26.63
N LEU A 366 10.58 9.62 27.66
CA LEU A 366 11.00 10.12 28.97
C LEU A 366 12.48 10.52 28.97
N GLU A 367 12.77 11.66 29.59
CA GLU A 367 14.11 12.18 29.82
C GLU A 367 14.33 12.45 31.32
N LEU A 368 15.56 12.28 31.80
CA LEU A 368 15.95 12.66 33.16
C LEU A 368 16.19 14.17 33.19
N ASN A 369 15.44 14.90 34.03
CA ASN A 369 15.71 16.31 34.28
C ASN A 369 16.92 16.51 35.21
N LYS A 370 17.30 17.77 35.44
CA LYS A 370 18.48 18.13 36.23
C LYS A 370 18.35 17.74 37.71
N GLU A 371 17.13 17.58 38.18
CA GLU A 371 16.77 17.18 39.53
C GLU A 371 16.69 15.65 39.69
N GLY A 372 16.93 14.89 38.61
CA GLY A 372 16.96 13.41 38.63
C GLY A 372 15.60 12.74 38.47
N PHE A 373 14.55 13.47 38.07
CA PHE A 373 13.22 12.93 37.79
C PHE A 373 13.05 12.60 36.31
N TRP A 374 12.39 11.48 36.02
CA TRP A 374 11.93 11.16 34.67
C TRP A 374 10.73 12.03 34.32
N VAL A 375 10.85 12.80 33.25
CA VAL A 375 9.81 13.73 32.78
C VAL A 375 9.57 13.53 31.29
N PHE A 376 8.34 13.84 30.85
CA PHE A 376 8.11 14.12 29.44
C PHE A 376 8.63 15.53 29.14
N PRO A 377 9.62 15.70 28.26
CA PRO A 377 10.03 17.03 27.84
C PRO A 377 8.82 17.71 27.18
N ASN A 378 8.50 18.95 27.59
CA ASN A 378 7.33 19.68 27.11
C ASN A 378 7.24 19.63 25.57
N VAL A 379 6.15 19.06 25.06
CA VAL A 379 5.89 18.82 23.62
C VAL A 379 5.47 20.11 22.87
N HIS A 380 5.93 21.28 23.34
CA HIS A 380 5.65 22.57 22.73
C HIS A 380 6.94 23.17 22.17
N GLY A 381 7.28 22.80 20.93
CA GLY A 381 8.41 23.42 20.23
C GLY A 381 8.67 23.00 18.78
N ASN A 382 8.17 21.84 18.33
CA ASN A 382 8.50 21.30 16.99
C ASN A 382 7.29 20.99 16.11
N LEU A 383 6.22 21.80 16.18
CA LEU A 383 5.38 21.95 14.99
C LEU A 383 6.24 22.68 13.95
N ARG A 384 6.68 21.93 12.94
CA ARG A 384 7.46 22.41 11.79
C ARG A 384 6.96 23.79 11.37
N LYS A 385 7.86 24.78 11.33
CA LYS A 385 7.58 26.03 10.61
C LYS A 385 7.09 25.66 9.20
N PRO A 386 6.02 26.28 8.69
CA PRO A 386 5.63 26.09 7.29
C PRO A 386 6.83 26.43 6.40
N ASN A 387 6.99 25.64 5.34
CA ASN A 387 8.00 25.85 4.33
C ASN A 387 7.82 27.27 3.75
N PRO A 388 8.84 28.15 3.76
CA PRO A 388 8.70 29.54 3.30
C PRO A 388 8.42 29.70 1.79
N ASP A 389 8.39 28.59 1.03
CA ASP A 389 8.07 28.59 -0.40
C ASP A 389 6.57 28.41 -0.73
N PHE A 390 5.70 28.45 0.28
CA PHE A 390 4.24 28.49 0.11
C PHE A 390 3.69 29.81 0.66
N ASP A 391 3.88 30.89 -0.09
CA ASP A 391 3.09 32.14 -0.01
C ASP A 391 2.74 32.61 -1.43
#